data_AF-A0AAJ8LMW2-F1
#
_entry.id   AF-A0AAJ8LMW2-F1
#
_cell.length_a   1.000
_cell.length_b   1.000
_cell.length_c   1.000
_cell.angle_alpha   90.00
_cell.angle_beta   90.00
_cell.angle_gamma   90.00
#
_symmetry.space_group_name_H-M   'P 1'
#
loop_
_entity.id
_entity.type
_entity.pdbx_description
1 polymer ?
#
loop_
_entity_poly.entity_id
_entity_poly.type
_entity_poly.pdbx_seq_one_letter_code
_entity_poly.pdbx_strand_id
1 'polypeptide(L)'
;MGVSSTPMAEVWISAASPLLTYTPGRSGPAGGSWSQATDGTSEAIDEAVFHWSAPASYSVQAGLDGALESASASSGSASLSTSFGSHSARLECVCEACGGSQSEPFKFIGVRLETQVVASGTGVNSTLDDGSSAITYSGFQSTSSSSSSVSAIQNGEFYGNTVSYTTSGGAAASFTFQGSALYVFGMTGPEFGTFTIEIDSKMISTYNASTTVETYNTLLFFTTYLDGASQHTCKITNQIDGMLLALDYFVSVQEAGTQTASASGPQATADFGNGSGNPQSGGDNAGAVASGIIGALVGVFLLWLWWRYHRWKKAGGKGSFFASLCGGRRQKAEAKKAEELKFHLWPMVLSLPKYAVPK
;
A
#
# COMPACT_ATOMS: atom_id res chain seq x y z
N MET A 1 24.24 17.05 25.84
CA MET A 1 24.34 16.74 24.39
C MET A 1 22.95 16.90 23.82
N GLY A 2 22.78 17.58 22.68
CA GLY A 2 21.45 17.68 22.06
C GLY A 2 21.07 16.32 21.48
N VAL A 3 19.85 15.85 21.77
CA VAL A 3 19.26 14.77 20.98
C VAL A 3 18.92 15.38 19.63
N SER A 4 19.48 14.85 18.55
CA SER A 4 19.12 15.31 17.21
C SER A 4 17.71 14.85 16.91
N SER A 5 16.74 15.76 17.03
CA SER A 5 15.35 15.52 16.62
C SER A 5 15.28 15.59 15.09
N THR A 6 15.66 14.48 14.44
CA THR A 6 15.58 14.34 12.99
C THR A 6 14.15 14.00 12.56
N PRO A 7 13.57 14.75 11.60
CA PRO A 7 12.30 14.36 10.99
C PRO A 7 12.45 13.21 9.99
N MET A 8 13.69 12.78 9.73
CA MET A 8 14.08 11.68 8.85
C MET A 8 14.06 10.34 9.60
N ALA A 9 13.77 9.26 8.86
CA ALA A 9 13.98 7.88 9.29
C ALA A 9 14.71 7.07 8.21
N GLU A 10 15.48 6.09 8.67
CA GLU A 10 16.04 5.04 7.83
C GLU A 10 14.95 4.00 7.50
N VAL A 11 14.83 3.64 6.23
CA VAL A 11 13.89 2.62 5.74
C VAL A 11 14.66 1.55 5.00
N TRP A 12 14.61 0.31 5.50
CA TRP A 12 15.24 -0.83 4.86
C TRP A 12 14.26 -1.58 3.94
N ILE A 13 14.59 -1.64 2.66
CA ILE A 13 13.84 -2.39 1.64
C ILE A 13 14.68 -3.60 1.23
N SER A 14 14.35 -4.78 1.76
CA SER A 14 15.05 -6.03 1.43
C SER A 14 14.82 -6.46 -0.02
N ALA A 15 15.72 -7.30 -0.57
CA ALA A 15 15.55 -7.92 -1.89
C ALA A 15 14.27 -8.79 -2.04
N ALA A 16 13.60 -9.12 -0.93
CA ALA A 16 12.32 -9.82 -0.93
C ALA A 16 11.12 -8.88 -1.14
N SER A 17 11.24 -7.59 -0.80
CA SER A 17 10.17 -6.61 -0.87
C SER A 17 9.55 -6.46 -2.27
N PRO A 18 8.22 -6.28 -2.38
CA PRO A 18 7.55 -5.95 -3.63
C PRO A 18 7.72 -4.47 -4.04
N LEU A 19 8.36 -3.64 -3.22
CA LEU A 19 8.68 -2.25 -3.53
C LEU A 19 9.81 -2.11 -4.57
N LEU A 20 10.57 -3.18 -4.82
CA LEU A 20 11.69 -3.19 -5.76
C LEU A 20 11.29 -3.89 -7.07
N THR A 21 11.39 -3.17 -8.17
CA THR A 21 11.17 -3.72 -9.51
C THR A 21 12.48 -4.26 -10.08
N TYR A 22 12.42 -5.45 -10.67
CA TYR A 22 13.59 -6.14 -11.22
C TYR A 22 13.54 -6.20 -12.74
N THR A 23 14.69 -5.95 -13.35
CA THR A 23 14.96 -6.16 -14.77
C THR A 23 16.37 -6.73 -14.89
N PRO A 24 16.54 -7.96 -15.37
CA PRO A 24 15.17 -9.24 -15.91
C PRO A 24 14.11 -9.45 -14.78
N GLY A 25 12.88 -9.82 -15.15
CA GLY A 25 11.76 -9.91 -14.19
C GLY A 25 11.80 -11.19 -13.35
N ARG A 26 11.40 -11.11 -12.07
CA ARG A 26 11.66 -12.08 -10.97
C ARG A 26 11.42 -13.58 -11.25
N SER A 27 10.60 -13.93 -12.25
CA SER A 27 10.23 -15.30 -12.64
C SER A 27 10.81 -15.78 -13.99
N GLY A 28 11.71 -14.99 -14.60
CA GLY A 28 12.42 -15.39 -15.82
C GLY A 28 13.37 -16.58 -15.59
N PRO A 29 13.69 -17.37 -16.64
CA PRO A 29 14.61 -18.49 -16.53
C PRO A 29 16.05 -18.02 -16.27
N ALA A 30 16.81 -18.83 -15.52
CA ALA A 30 18.23 -18.56 -15.24
C ALA A 30 19.03 -18.38 -16.55
N GLY A 31 19.61 -17.19 -16.73
CA GLY A 31 20.37 -16.81 -17.94
C GLY A 31 19.55 -16.14 -19.06
N GLY A 32 18.25 -15.89 -18.88
CA GLY A 32 17.44 -15.14 -19.83
C GLY A 32 17.66 -13.62 -19.73
N SER A 33 17.84 -12.94 -20.87
CA SER A 33 17.91 -11.47 -20.92
C SER A 33 16.61 -10.81 -20.43
N TRP A 34 16.76 -9.62 -19.83
CA TRP A 34 15.86 -9.03 -18.83
C TRP A 34 15.26 -7.72 -19.38
N SER A 35 13.94 -7.58 -19.34
CA SER A 35 13.24 -6.28 -19.43
C SER A 35 11.83 -6.33 -18.84
N GLN A 36 11.49 -5.36 -17.99
CA GLN A 36 10.19 -4.70 -18.01
C GLN A 36 10.31 -3.26 -17.50
N ALA A 37 10.08 -2.31 -18.41
CA ALA A 37 9.72 -0.92 -18.11
C ALA A 37 8.18 -0.81 -18.10
N THR A 38 7.55 0.27 -17.64
CA THR A 38 8.06 1.59 -17.25
C THR A 38 7.46 1.98 -15.88
N ASP A 39 7.91 3.09 -15.32
CA ASP A 39 7.51 3.62 -14.01
C ASP A 39 8.00 2.75 -12.85
N GLY A 40 9.22 3.04 -12.38
CA GLY A 40 9.65 2.62 -11.06
C GLY A 40 8.81 3.30 -9.98
N THR A 41 8.70 2.69 -8.80
CA THR A 41 8.05 3.27 -7.61
C THR A 41 8.77 4.56 -7.25
N SER A 42 8.16 5.69 -7.59
CA SER A 42 8.72 7.03 -7.39
C SER A 42 8.52 7.46 -5.93
N GLU A 43 9.30 6.85 -5.05
CA GLU A 43 9.24 7.13 -3.62
C GLU A 43 9.87 8.47 -3.25
N ALA A 44 9.39 8.99 -2.13
CA ALA A 44 9.84 10.22 -1.51
C ALA A 44 11.16 9.97 -0.75
N ILE A 45 12.31 10.41 -1.27
CA ILE A 45 13.66 10.05 -0.73
C ILE A 45 14.64 11.23 -0.71
N ASP A 46 15.64 11.17 0.19
CA ASP A 46 16.74 12.13 0.36
C ASP A 46 18.13 11.46 0.19
N GLU A 47 18.32 10.24 0.72
CA GLU A 47 19.39 9.30 0.29
C GLU A 47 18.78 7.95 -0.11
N ALA A 48 19.36 7.30 -1.12
CA ALA A 48 19.20 5.87 -1.38
C ALA A 48 20.57 5.17 -1.45
N VAL A 49 20.73 4.04 -0.77
CA VAL A 49 21.95 3.22 -0.81
C VAL A 49 21.60 1.80 -1.21
N PHE A 50 22.05 1.42 -2.41
CA PHE A 50 21.96 0.03 -2.87
C PHE A 50 23.04 -0.82 -2.19
N HIS A 51 22.68 -2.04 -1.79
CA HIS A 51 23.59 -3.02 -1.20
C HIS A 51 23.58 -4.36 -1.97
N TRP A 52 24.76 -4.92 -2.22
CA TRP A 52 24.95 -6.18 -2.95
C TRP A 52 26.23 -6.92 -2.52
N SER A 53 26.38 -8.15 -2.99
CA SER A 53 27.64 -8.91 -2.97
C SER A 53 27.89 -9.49 -4.36
N ALA A 54 29.03 -9.16 -4.97
CA ALA A 54 29.37 -9.57 -6.34
C ALA A 54 30.88 -9.81 -6.49
N PRO A 55 31.32 -10.80 -7.30
CA PRO A 55 32.70 -10.88 -7.75
C PRO A 55 33.10 -9.71 -8.65
N ALA A 56 34.40 -9.45 -8.76
CA ALA A 56 34.97 -8.45 -9.68
C ALA A 56 34.80 -8.77 -11.18
N SER A 57 34.11 -9.86 -11.54
CA SER A 57 33.69 -10.19 -12.91
C SER A 57 32.40 -9.49 -13.34
N TYR A 58 31.80 -8.69 -12.46
CA TYR A 58 30.66 -7.83 -12.75
C TYR A 58 31.11 -6.37 -12.89
N SER A 59 30.52 -5.63 -13.82
CA SER A 59 30.38 -4.18 -13.74
C SER A 59 29.03 -3.83 -13.11
N VAL A 60 29.00 -2.75 -12.33
CA VAL A 60 27.81 -2.26 -11.63
C VAL A 60 27.67 -0.76 -11.90
N GLN A 61 26.44 -0.29 -12.10
CA GLN A 61 26.13 1.13 -12.17
C GLN A 61 24.96 1.45 -11.26
N ALA A 62 25.00 2.60 -10.59
CA ALA A 62 23.94 3.08 -9.71
C ALA A 62 23.56 4.50 -10.11
N GLY A 63 22.31 4.91 -9.90
CA GLY A 63 21.87 6.21 -10.38
C GLY A 63 20.46 6.65 -9.97
N LEU A 64 20.18 7.92 -10.20
CA LEU A 64 18.89 8.58 -9.99
C LEU A 64 18.38 9.18 -11.29
N ASP A 65 17.06 9.14 -11.49
CA ASP A 65 16.31 9.84 -12.54
C ASP A 65 16.83 9.60 -13.98
N GLY A 66 17.43 8.43 -14.19
CA GLY A 66 17.99 7.99 -15.48
C GLY A 66 19.47 8.31 -15.69
N ALA A 67 20.11 9.11 -14.83
CA ALA A 67 21.56 9.29 -14.83
C ALA A 67 22.23 8.15 -14.06
N LEU A 68 23.08 7.36 -14.72
CA LEU A 68 23.84 6.25 -14.14
C LEU A 68 25.32 6.59 -14.00
N GLU A 69 25.88 6.30 -12.82
CA GLU A 69 27.32 6.39 -12.54
C GLU A 69 27.90 4.99 -12.26
N SER A 70 29.18 4.80 -12.60
CA SER A 70 29.84 3.49 -12.46
C SER A 70 30.30 3.23 -11.03
N ALA A 71 29.84 2.12 -10.46
CA ALA A 71 30.23 1.64 -9.14
C ALA A 71 31.19 0.44 -9.25
N SER A 72 32.14 0.33 -8.32
CA SER A 72 32.99 -0.86 -8.24
C SER A 72 32.16 -2.04 -7.72
N ALA A 73 32.07 -3.15 -8.45
CA ALA A 73 31.32 -4.33 -7.99
C ALA A 73 31.79 -4.86 -6.62
N SER A 74 33.07 -4.64 -6.27
CA SER A 74 33.65 -5.00 -4.98
C SER A 74 33.42 -4.00 -3.84
N SER A 75 32.73 -2.86 -4.06
CA SER A 75 32.36 -1.96 -2.94
C SER A 75 31.27 -2.54 -2.05
N GLY A 76 30.41 -3.41 -2.61
CA GLY A 76 29.21 -3.95 -1.95
C GLY A 76 28.08 -2.93 -1.74
N SER A 77 28.29 -1.66 -2.07
CA SER A 77 27.26 -0.62 -1.99
C SER A 77 27.55 0.61 -2.87
N ALA A 78 26.50 1.35 -3.21
CA ALA A 78 26.57 2.69 -3.79
C ALA A 78 25.52 3.60 -3.16
N SER A 79 25.96 4.75 -2.62
CA SER A 79 25.09 5.83 -2.13
C SER A 79 24.70 6.76 -3.26
N LEU A 80 23.45 7.23 -3.20
CA LEU A 80 22.83 8.17 -4.12
C LEU A 80 22.11 9.23 -3.29
N SER A 81 22.75 10.38 -3.09
CA SER A 81 22.17 11.53 -2.38
C SER A 81 21.41 12.43 -3.35
N THR A 82 20.26 12.94 -2.91
CA THR A 82 19.43 13.90 -3.65
C THR A 82 18.98 15.03 -2.71
N SER A 83 18.21 15.98 -3.22
CA SER A 83 17.33 16.80 -2.38
C SER A 83 16.02 16.06 -2.21
N PHE A 84 15.47 16.01 -1.00
CA PHE A 84 14.18 15.38 -0.73
C PHE A 84 13.14 15.61 -1.86
N GLY A 85 12.67 14.51 -2.46
CA GLY A 85 11.74 14.55 -3.57
C GLY A 85 11.29 13.17 -4.06
N SER A 86 10.45 13.16 -5.11
CA SER A 86 9.97 11.96 -5.78
C SER A 86 10.97 11.55 -6.87
N HIS A 87 11.77 10.50 -6.64
CA HIS A 87 12.88 10.11 -7.50
C HIS A 87 12.78 8.66 -7.99
N SER A 88 13.51 8.36 -9.08
CA SER A 88 13.62 7.01 -9.66
C SER A 88 15.05 6.48 -9.47
N ALA A 89 15.27 5.69 -8.42
CA ALA A 89 16.56 5.07 -8.13
C ALA A 89 16.75 3.76 -8.92
N ARG A 90 17.96 3.54 -9.46
CA ARG A 90 18.26 2.39 -10.31
C ARG A 90 19.65 1.80 -10.04
N LEU A 91 19.73 0.47 -10.07
CA LEU A 91 20.96 -0.32 -10.05
C LEU A 91 21.01 -1.20 -11.30
N GLU A 92 22.06 -1.12 -12.09
CA GLU A 92 22.40 -2.08 -13.14
C GLU A 92 23.57 -2.96 -12.69
N CYS A 93 23.56 -4.24 -13.10
CA CYS A 93 24.71 -5.10 -13.03
C CYS A 93 24.85 -5.94 -14.31
N VAL A 94 26.06 -6.07 -14.83
CA VAL A 94 26.39 -6.84 -16.02
C VAL A 94 27.55 -7.76 -15.69
N CYS A 95 27.46 -9.04 -16.00
CA CYS A 95 28.61 -9.94 -15.85
C CYS A 95 29.43 -9.98 -17.13
N GLU A 96 30.71 -9.62 -17.04
CA GLU A 96 31.61 -9.50 -18.18
C GLU A 96 32.31 -10.83 -18.51
N ALA A 97 32.34 -11.77 -17.56
CA ALA A 97 33.07 -13.04 -17.68
C ALA A 97 32.29 -14.29 -17.19
N CYS A 98 30.96 -14.23 -17.04
CA CYS A 98 30.15 -15.37 -16.61
C CYS A 98 29.96 -16.43 -17.71
N GLY A 99 31.01 -17.20 -17.99
CA GLY A 99 31.03 -18.27 -19.01
C GLY A 99 31.24 -19.69 -18.48
N GLY A 100 31.28 -19.91 -17.17
CA GLY A 100 31.61 -21.20 -16.57
C GLY A 100 30.83 -21.52 -15.29
N SER A 101 30.64 -22.81 -15.02
CA SER A 101 29.76 -23.37 -13.97
C SER A 101 30.21 -23.14 -12.51
N GLN A 102 31.05 -22.14 -12.25
CA GLN A 102 31.73 -21.89 -10.97
C GLN A 102 31.84 -20.38 -10.62
N SER A 103 31.16 -19.49 -11.36
CA SER A 103 31.09 -18.08 -10.99
C SER A 103 30.07 -17.86 -9.87
N GLU A 104 30.52 -17.34 -8.72
CA GLU A 104 29.64 -16.83 -7.67
C GLU A 104 28.66 -15.79 -8.25
N PRO A 105 27.35 -15.90 -7.99
CA PRO A 105 26.37 -15.01 -8.60
C PRO A 105 26.36 -13.62 -7.94
N PHE A 106 25.93 -12.61 -8.68
CA PHE A 106 25.50 -11.33 -8.11
C PHE A 106 24.34 -11.56 -7.13
N LYS A 107 24.54 -11.20 -5.87
CA LYS A 107 23.56 -11.30 -4.78
C LYS A 107 23.13 -9.90 -4.40
N PHE A 108 21.96 -9.48 -4.85
CA PHE A 108 21.34 -8.25 -4.39
C PHE A 108 20.82 -8.43 -2.95
N ILE A 109 21.05 -7.44 -2.07
CA ILE A 109 20.74 -7.53 -0.64
C ILE A 109 19.53 -6.67 -0.29
N GLY A 110 19.52 -5.42 -0.75
CA GLY A 110 18.43 -4.47 -0.49
C GLY A 110 18.82 -3.01 -0.79
N VAL A 111 17.92 -2.11 -0.44
CA VAL A 111 18.12 -0.66 -0.48
C VAL A 111 17.88 -0.09 0.91
N ARG A 112 18.80 0.73 1.41
CA ARG A 112 18.55 1.64 2.53
C ARG A 112 18.06 2.97 1.94
N LEU A 113 16.95 3.51 2.42
CA LEU A 113 16.52 4.86 2.10
C LEU A 113 16.60 5.74 3.36
N GLU A 114 16.92 7.02 3.19
CA GLU A 114 16.61 8.05 4.18
C GLU A 114 15.47 8.93 3.62
N THR A 115 14.40 9.09 4.41
CA THR A 115 13.19 9.81 4.01
C THR A 115 12.57 10.53 5.20
N GLN A 116 11.87 11.64 4.96
CA GLN A 116 11.16 12.36 6.00
C GLN A 116 9.88 11.63 6.39
N VAL A 117 9.69 11.35 7.68
CA VAL A 117 8.49 10.67 8.21
C VAL A 117 7.53 11.62 8.95
N VAL A 118 8.00 12.81 9.32
CA VAL A 118 7.23 13.85 10.02
C VAL A 118 7.63 15.24 9.54
N ALA A 119 6.73 16.23 9.55
CA ALA A 119 7.04 17.57 9.01
C ALA A 119 8.09 18.30 9.87
N SER A 120 8.12 18.06 11.18
CA SER A 120 9.17 18.57 12.07
C SER A 120 9.39 17.71 13.33
N GLY A 121 10.50 17.95 14.04
CA GLY A 121 10.77 17.34 15.34
C GLY A 121 11.20 15.87 15.25
N THR A 122 10.58 15.00 16.04
CA THR A 122 10.91 13.57 16.14
C THR A 122 9.66 12.74 15.81
N GLY A 123 9.82 11.69 15.00
CA GLY A 123 8.76 10.71 14.76
C GLY A 123 8.60 9.75 15.95
N VAL A 124 7.35 9.42 16.29
CA VAL A 124 6.98 8.39 17.27
C VAL A 124 6.26 7.26 16.55
N ASN A 125 6.80 6.05 16.65
CA ASN A 125 6.22 4.87 16.04
C ASN A 125 5.08 4.30 16.90
N SER A 126 3.95 4.03 16.26
CA SER A 126 2.83 3.26 16.82
C SER A 126 2.69 1.96 16.05
N THR A 127 2.98 0.83 16.69
CA THR A 127 2.86 -0.51 16.09
C THR A 127 1.45 -1.06 16.28
N LEU A 128 0.84 -1.54 15.20
CA LEU A 128 -0.43 -2.25 15.16
C LEU A 128 -0.17 -3.70 14.74
N ASP A 129 -0.45 -4.61 15.67
CA ASP A 129 -0.39 -6.07 15.53
C ASP A 129 -1.51 -6.61 14.60
N ASP A 130 -1.26 -7.65 13.79
CA ASP A 130 -2.29 -8.23 12.92
C ASP A 130 -3.46 -8.87 13.70
N GLY A 131 -3.20 -9.41 14.89
CA GLY A 131 -4.21 -9.96 15.79
C GLY A 131 -5.10 -8.90 16.44
N SER A 132 -4.82 -7.61 16.20
CA SER A 132 -5.55 -6.50 16.79
C SER A 132 -6.99 -6.38 16.30
N SER A 133 -7.93 -6.28 17.24
CA SER A 133 -9.35 -6.02 16.97
C SER A 133 -9.64 -4.63 16.37
N ALA A 134 -8.63 -3.78 16.16
CA ALA A 134 -8.75 -2.55 15.38
C ALA A 134 -8.76 -2.79 13.85
N ILE A 135 -8.38 -3.99 13.39
CA ILE A 135 -8.36 -4.34 11.97
C ILE A 135 -9.65 -5.08 11.60
N THR A 136 -10.34 -4.56 10.60
CA THR A 136 -11.52 -5.20 10.00
C THR A 136 -11.08 -6.10 8.85
N TYR A 137 -11.13 -7.41 9.08
CA TYR A 137 -10.82 -8.43 8.08
C TYR A 137 -12.09 -8.95 7.39
N SER A 138 -11.98 -9.25 6.09
CA SER A 138 -12.97 -9.99 5.33
C SER A 138 -12.29 -11.04 4.46
N GLY A 139 -12.53 -12.33 4.72
CA GLY A 139 -11.92 -13.44 3.94
C GLY A 139 -10.50 -13.82 4.35
N PHE A 140 -10.02 -13.37 5.51
CA PHE A 140 -8.76 -13.77 6.12
C PHE A 140 -8.96 -14.83 7.21
N GLN A 141 -7.88 -15.51 7.58
CA GLN A 141 -7.72 -16.38 8.73
C GLN A 141 -6.53 -15.88 9.56
N SER A 142 -6.62 -15.97 10.89
CA SER A 142 -5.55 -15.55 11.80
C SER A 142 -5.10 -16.73 12.66
N THR A 143 -3.79 -16.89 12.84
CA THR A 143 -3.18 -18.01 13.57
C THR A 143 -1.86 -17.58 14.24
N SER A 144 -1.26 -18.43 15.08
CA SER A 144 0.20 -18.40 15.27
C SER A 144 0.89 -19.25 14.19
N SER A 145 2.18 -19.04 13.93
CA SER A 145 2.96 -19.88 13.01
C SER A 145 2.88 -21.35 13.42
N SER A 146 3.20 -21.67 14.67
CA SER A 146 3.20 -23.03 15.21
C SER A 146 1.88 -23.81 15.04
N SER A 147 0.75 -23.10 14.97
CA SER A 147 -0.60 -23.67 14.77
C SER A 147 -1.06 -23.70 13.31
N SER A 148 -0.31 -23.12 12.37
CA SER A 148 -0.72 -22.99 10.97
C SER A 148 -0.66 -24.32 10.22
N SER A 149 -1.64 -24.54 9.33
CA SER A 149 -1.63 -25.65 8.36
C SER A 149 -0.94 -25.30 7.03
N VAL A 150 -0.51 -24.04 6.86
CA VAL A 150 0.26 -23.58 5.69
C VAL A 150 1.74 -23.67 6.04
N SER A 151 2.48 -24.58 5.38
CA SER A 151 3.90 -24.86 5.69
C SER A 151 4.79 -23.62 5.68
N ALA A 152 4.59 -22.73 4.70
CA ALA A 152 5.30 -21.46 4.60
C ALA A 152 5.08 -20.56 5.83
N ILE A 153 3.87 -20.58 6.42
CA ILE A 153 3.57 -19.83 7.64
C ILE A 153 4.06 -20.57 8.88
N GLN A 154 4.08 -21.91 8.87
CA GLN A 154 4.47 -22.72 10.02
C GLN A 154 5.93 -22.53 10.44
N ASN A 155 6.82 -22.25 9.48
CA ASN A 155 8.25 -22.01 9.74
C ASN A 155 8.58 -20.54 10.08
N GLY A 156 7.58 -19.65 10.13
CA GLY A 156 7.80 -18.22 10.29
C GLY A 156 7.90 -17.73 11.74
N GLU A 157 8.78 -16.76 11.95
CA GLU A 157 8.75 -15.86 13.10
C GLU A 157 7.99 -14.59 12.70
N PHE A 158 6.96 -14.24 13.47
CA PHE A 158 6.09 -13.08 13.25
C PHE A 158 5.98 -12.25 14.53
N TYR A 159 5.66 -10.97 14.39
CA TYR A 159 5.28 -10.10 15.51
C TYR A 159 4.03 -10.66 16.21
N GLY A 160 3.89 -10.39 17.51
CA GLY A 160 2.81 -10.95 18.34
C GLY A 160 2.83 -12.48 18.52
N ASN A 161 3.65 -13.22 17.76
CA ASN A 161 3.42 -14.63 17.42
C ASN A 161 2.04 -14.87 16.77
N THR A 162 1.59 -13.90 15.96
CA THR A 162 0.35 -13.94 15.18
C THR A 162 0.62 -13.66 13.70
N VAL A 163 -0.28 -14.09 12.84
CA VAL A 163 -0.21 -13.86 11.39
C VAL A 163 -1.59 -14.04 10.77
N SER A 164 -1.98 -13.06 9.95
CA SER A 164 -3.30 -12.99 9.33
C SER A 164 -3.15 -13.09 7.83
N TYR A 165 -3.67 -14.17 7.25
CA TYR A 165 -3.46 -14.55 5.86
C TYR A 165 -4.75 -14.90 5.12
N THR A 166 -4.68 -14.91 3.79
CA THR A 166 -5.76 -15.33 2.91
C THR A 166 -5.22 -15.96 1.62
N THR A 167 -6.01 -16.83 1.01
CA THR A 167 -5.82 -17.33 -0.37
C THR A 167 -7.01 -16.96 -1.28
N SER A 168 -7.88 -16.04 -0.86
CA SER A 168 -9.07 -15.64 -1.62
C SER A 168 -8.88 -14.30 -2.31
N GLY A 169 -9.24 -14.22 -3.59
CA GLY A 169 -9.27 -12.97 -4.35
C GLY A 169 -10.38 -12.06 -3.82
N GLY A 170 -10.09 -10.76 -3.71
CA GLY A 170 -11.00 -9.78 -3.12
C GLY A 170 -11.10 -9.84 -1.58
N ALA A 171 -10.43 -10.78 -0.91
CA ALA A 171 -10.28 -10.72 0.54
C ALA A 171 -9.43 -9.52 0.94
N ALA A 172 -9.81 -8.87 2.05
CA ALA A 172 -9.26 -7.58 2.45
C ALA A 172 -9.02 -7.46 3.96
N ALA A 173 -8.06 -6.61 4.31
CA ALA A 173 -7.82 -6.10 5.66
C ALA A 173 -7.96 -4.57 5.61
N SER A 174 -8.65 -3.97 6.58
CA SER A 174 -8.87 -2.52 6.63
C SER A 174 -8.75 -2.00 8.06
N PHE A 175 -7.94 -0.95 8.26
CA PHE A 175 -7.71 -0.35 9.57
C PHE A 175 -7.53 1.17 9.45
N THR A 176 -7.70 1.89 10.55
CA THR A 176 -7.39 3.32 10.64
C THR A 176 -6.12 3.55 11.45
N PHE A 177 -5.42 4.63 11.11
CA PHE A 177 -4.23 5.09 11.82
C PHE A 177 -4.18 6.62 11.80
N GLN A 178 -3.34 7.22 12.61
CA GLN A 178 -3.01 8.65 12.55
C GLN A 178 -1.50 8.76 12.43
N GLY A 179 -1.01 9.70 11.62
CA GLY A 179 0.41 9.87 11.37
C GLY A 179 0.75 10.13 9.90
N SER A 180 1.89 10.77 9.69
CA SER A 180 2.38 11.23 8.38
C SER A 180 3.11 10.15 7.57
N ALA A 181 3.34 8.97 8.17
CA ALA A 181 3.87 7.81 7.49
C ALA A 181 3.18 6.51 7.94
N LEU A 182 3.16 5.51 7.05
CA LEU A 182 2.71 4.14 7.30
C LEU A 182 3.69 3.14 6.70
N TYR A 183 3.98 2.07 7.44
CA TYR A 183 4.72 0.89 7.00
C TYR A 183 3.85 -0.36 7.19
N VAL A 184 3.92 -1.29 6.24
CA VAL A 184 3.16 -2.54 6.22
C VAL A 184 4.14 -3.69 6.12
N PHE A 185 4.16 -4.57 7.13
CA PHE A 185 5.01 -5.75 7.19
C PHE A 185 4.20 -7.04 7.03
N GLY A 186 4.83 -8.05 6.46
CA GLY A 186 4.21 -9.35 6.19
C GLY A 186 5.19 -10.33 5.57
N MET A 187 4.64 -11.36 4.96
CA MET A 187 5.41 -12.44 4.32
C MET A 187 5.41 -12.31 2.79
N THR A 188 6.49 -12.77 2.17
CA THR A 188 6.63 -12.94 0.72
C THR A 188 7.16 -14.35 0.42
N GLY A 189 6.82 -14.95 -0.73
CA GLY A 189 7.16 -16.36 -0.99
C GLY A 189 6.71 -16.89 -2.36
N PRO A 190 7.02 -18.15 -2.72
CA PRO A 190 6.63 -18.76 -4.00
C PRO A 190 5.11 -18.83 -4.23
N GLU A 191 4.34 -19.12 -3.19
CA GLU A 191 2.88 -19.27 -3.26
C GLU A 191 2.12 -17.93 -3.11
N PHE A 192 2.82 -16.80 -3.07
CA PHE A 192 2.24 -15.49 -2.80
C PHE A 192 1.81 -14.74 -4.07
N GLY A 193 0.75 -13.93 -3.95
CA GLY A 193 0.09 -13.25 -5.05
C GLY A 193 0.35 -11.74 -5.14
N THR A 194 -0.44 -11.08 -5.99
CA THR A 194 -0.52 -9.62 -6.02
C THR A 194 -1.58 -9.09 -5.06
N PHE A 195 -1.35 -7.91 -4.50
CA PHE A 195 -2.27 -7.21 -3.61
C PHE A 195 -2.31 -5.72 -3.95
N THR A 196 -3.44 -5.07 -3.70
CA THR A 196 -3.58 -3.61 -3.83
C THR A 196 -3.55 -2.92 -2.48
N ILE A 197 -2.99 -1.71 -2.46
CA ILE A 197 -3.11 -0.76 -1.35
C ILE A 197 -4.06 0.37 -1.74
N GLU A 198 -5.02 0.66 -0.86
CA GLU A 198 -5.82 1.88 -0.84
C GLU A 198 -5.51 2.67 0.43
N ILE A 199 -5.31 3.98 0.30
CA ILE A 199 -5.27 4.94 1.43
C ILE A 199 -6.42 5.92 1.20
N ASP A 200 -7.28 6.12 2.21
CA ASP A 200 -8.44 7.04 2.17
C ASP A 200 -9.37 6.83 0.97
N SER A 201 -9.62 5.56 0.63
CA SER A 201 -10.37 5.13 -0.57
C SER A 201 -9.75 5.52 -1.93
N LYS A 202 -8.52 6.04 -1.95
CA LYS A 202 -7.70 6.22 -3.15
C LYS A 202 -6.79 5.02 -3.32
N MET A 203 -6.90 4.32 -4.45
CA MET A 203 -5.93 3.29 -4.83
C MET A 203 -4.55 3.91 -5.02
N ILE A 204 -3.53 3.31 -4.39
CA ILE A 204 -2.13 3.72 -4.49
C ILE A 204 -1.45 2.95 -5.62
N SER A 205 -1.33 1.63 -5.47
CA SER A 205 -0.76 0.74 -6.49
C SER A 205 -1.14 -0.73 -6.26
N THR A 206 -0.69 -1.60 -7.17
CA THR A 206 -0.68 -3.07 -7.03
C THR A 206 0.76 -3.54 -6.85
N TYR A 207 0.98 -4.35 -5.81
CA TYR A 207 2.28 -4.90 -5.42
C TYR A 207 2.27 -6.43 -5.57
N ASN A 208 3.44 -7.07 -5.65
CA ASN A 208 3.57 -8.52 -5.90
C ASN A 208 4.43 -9.22 -4.85
N ALA A 209 3.80 -9.92 -3.89
CA ALA A 209 4.48 -10.65 -2.83
C ALA A 209 5.13 -11.98 -3.30
N SER A 210 4.99 -12.35 -4.58
CA SER A 210 5.60 -13.55 -5.14
C SER A 210 7.14 -13.44 -5.18
N THR A 211 7.84 -14.45 -4.64
CA THR A 211 9.32 -14.58 -4.64
C THR A 211 9.74 -16.00 -5.05
N THR A 212 11.04 -16.27 -5.07
CA THR A 212 11.57 -17.65 -5.14
C THR A 212 11.89 -18.27 -3.78
N VAL A 213 11.83 -17.51 -2.68
CA VAL A 213 12.22 -17.92 -1.31
C VAL A 213 11.33 -17.24 -0.26
N GLU A 214 10.77 -18.05 0.64
CA GLU A 214 9.99 -17.59 1.80
C GLU A 214 10.78 -16.56 2.63
N THR A 215 10.22 -15.36 2.80
CA THR A 215 10.83 -14.28 3.59
C THR A 215 9.77 -13.61 4.47
N TYR A 216 10.05 -13.61 5.78
CA TYR A 216 9.22 -13.03 6.85
C TYR A 216 9.65 -11.58 7.13
N ASN A 217 8.90 -10.85 7.99
CA ASN A 217 9.16 -9.45 8.35
C ASN A 217 9.58 -8.57 7.15
N THR A 218 8.91 -8.75 6.02
CA THR A 218 9.24 -8.07 4.77
C THR A 218 8.37 -6.83 4.65
N LEU A 219 8.99 -5.67 4.41
CA LEU A 219 8.27 -4.43 4.12
C LEU A 219 7.51 -4.59 2.79
N LEU A 220 6.19 -4.76 2.87
CA LEU A 220 5.28 -4.97 1.75
C LEU A 220 4.85 -3.65 1.10
N PHE A 221 4.75 -2.59 1.89
CA PHE A 221 4.41 -1.24 1.46
C PHE A 221 4.90 -0.24 2.49
N PHE A 222 5.32 0.94 2.05
CA PHE A 222 5.38 2.12 2.92
C PHE A 222 4.89 3.35 2.17
N THR A 223 4.57 4.41 2.91
CA THR A 223 4.33 5.73 2.37
C THR A 223 4.62 6.78 3.43
N THR A 224 5.11 7.94 3.00
CA THR A 224 5.34 9.14 3.81
C THR A 224 4.52 10.30 3.22
N TYR A 225 4.60 11.51 3.82
CA TYR A 225 3.86 12.71 3.37
C TYR A 225 2.33 12.58 3.40
N LEU A 226 1.81 11.76 4.31
CA LEU A 226 0.42 11.84 4.74
C LEU A 226 0.23 13.03 5.70
N ASP A 227 -1.02 13.44 5.93
CA ASP A 227 -1.32 14.54 6.85
C ASP A 227 -1.24 14.03 8.30
N GLY A 228 -0.11 14.29 8.96
CA GLY A 228 0.18 13.80 10.31
C GLY A 228 -0.85 14.20 11.38
N ALA A 229 -1.67 15.23 11.15
CA ALA A 229 -2.77 15.60 12.03
C ALA A 229 -4.06 14.78 11.79
N SER A 230 -4.25 14.23 10.59
CA SER A 230 -5.46 13.52 10.19
C SER A 230 -5.46 12.03 10.57
N GLN A 231 -6.67 11.47 10.68
CA GLN A 231 -6.85 10.02 10.69
C GLN A 231 -7.00 9.51 9.25
N HIS A 232 -6.14 8.57 8.90
CA HIS A 232 -6.12 7.89 7.60
C HIS A 232 -6.71 6.48 7.72
N THR A 233 -7.22 5.96 6.60
CA THR A 233 -7.69 4.57 6.47
C THR A 233 -6.82 3.81 5.47
N CYS A 234 -6.15 2.75 5.91
CA CYS A 234 -5.51 1.79 5.00
C CYS A 234 -6.46 0.63 4.71
N LYS A 235 -6.50 0.21 3.44
CA LYS A 235 -7.13 -1.04 3.02
C LYS A 235 -6.19 -1.81 2.09
N ILE A 236 -5.94 -3.06 2.45
CA ILE A 236 -5.11 -4.01 1.71
C ILE A 236 -6.04 -5.07 1.12
N THR A 237 -5.89 -5.46 -0.14
CA THR A 237 -6.78 -6.44 -0.79
C THR A 237 -6.01 -7.41 -1.67
N ASN A 238 -6.14 -8.71 -1.43
CA ASN A 238 -5.57 -9.77 -2.28
C ASN A 238 -6.27 -9.78 -3.65
N GLN A 239 -5.51 -9.89 -4.74
CA GLN A 239 -6.05 -9.80 -6.10
C GLN A 239 -6.24 -11.16 -6.78
N ILE A 240 -5.67 -12.25 -6.27
CA ILE A 240 -5.65 -13.55 -6.96
C ILE A 240 -6.17 -14.68 -6.07
N ASP A 241 -7.24 -15.35 -6.51
CA ASP A 241 -7.71 -16.60 -5.91
C ASP A 241 -6.65 -17.70 -6.00
N GLY A 242 -6.44 -18.41 -4.90
CA GLY A 242 -5.45 -19.49 -4.77
C GLY A 242 -4.04 -19.02 -4.39
N MET A 243 -3.73 -17.72 -4.45
CA MET A 243 -2.42 -17.18 -4.08
C MET A 243 -2.47 -16.53 -2.69
N LEU A 244 -1.39 -16.70 -1.92
CA LEU A 244 -1.28 -16.18 -0.56
C LEU A 244 -1.07 -14.66 -0.51
N LEU A 245 -1.69 -14.04 0.49
CA LEU A 245 -1.29 -12.78 1.09
C LEU A 245 -1.28 -13.00 2.61
N ALA A 246 -0.19 -12.64 3.30
CA ALA A 246 -0.09 -12.73 4.76
C ALA A 246 0.51 -11.44 5.35
N LEU A 247 -0.12 -10.96 6.41
CA LEU A 247 0.16 -9.71 7.10
C LEU A 247 0.58 -10.00 8.55
N ASP A 248 1.50 -9.20 9.08
CA ASP A 248 2.26 -9.46 10.30
C ASP A 248 2.11 -8.30 11.29
N TYR A 249 2.53 -7.09 10.89
CA TYR A 249 2.24 -5.87 11.63
C TYR A 249 2.31 -4.62 10.75
N PHE A 250 1.82 -3.51 11.29
CA PHE A 250 1.83 -2.19 10.66
C PHE A 250 2.47 -1.19 11.62
N VAL A 251 3.17 -0.18 11.10
CA VAL A 251 3.72 0.91 11.92
C VAL A 251 3.30 2.24 11.32
N SER A 252 2.60 3.07 12.09
CA SER A 252 2.37 4.47 11.71
C SER A 252 3.29 5.40 12.50
N VAL A 253 3.80 6.45 11.85
CA VAL A 253 4.67 7.45 12.51
C VAL A 253 3.91 8.75 12.71
N GLN A 254 3.83 9.20 13.96
CA GLN A 254 3.22 10.45 14.37
C GLN A 254 4.29 11.47 14.75
N GLU A 255 3.99 12.76 14.67
CA GLU A 255 4.83 13.78 15.31
C GLU A 255 4.82 13.59 16.82
N ALA A 256 6.00 13.67 17.45
CA ALA A 256 6.14 13.71 18.89
C ALA A 256 5.43 14.96 19.44
N GLY A 257 4.16 14.79 19.84
CA GLY A 257 3.33 15.84 20.37
C GLY A 257 4.05 16.58 21.49
N THR A 258 4.30 17.87 21.29
CA THR A 258 4.95 18.71 22.29
C THR A 258 4.06 18.78 23.53
N GLN A 259 4.44 18.04 24.58
CA GLN A 259 3.70 18.01 25.84
C GLN A 259 3.79 19.36 26.54
N THR A 260 2.93 20.29 26.11
CA THR A 260 2.63 21.53 26.81
C THR A 260 1.85 21.12 28.06
N ALA A 261 2.57 20.87 29.15
CA ALA A 261 2.03 20.33 30.40
C ALA A 261 1.12 21.35 31.10
N SER A 262 -0.14 21.42 30.65
CA SER A 262 -1.24 22.20 31.24
C SER A 262 -2.57 21.68 30.67
N ALA A 263 -3.56 21.29 31.47
CA ALA A 263 -3.60 21.17 32.93
C ALA A 263 -4.51 20.02 33.37
N SER A 264 -4.31 19.53 34.60
CA SER A 264 -5.15 18.50 35.21
C SER A 264 -6.55 19.05 35.52
N GLY A 265 -7.52 18.74 34.67
CA GLY A 265 -8.94 18.90 34.99
C GLY A 265 -9.35 18.00 36.17
N PRO A 266 -10.25 18.43 37.08
CA PRO A 266 -10.65 17.60 38.22
C PRO A 266 -11.31 16.28 37.79
N GLN A 267 -11.01 15.20 38.51
CA GLN A 267 -11.74 13.94 38.34
C GLN A 267 -13.21 14.13 38.69
N ALA A 268 -14.10 13.81 37.75
CA ALA A 268 -15.50 13.57 38.05
C ALA A 268 -15.60 12.31 38.92
N THR A 269 -15.77 12.50 40.23
CA THR A 269 -16.04 11.39 41.16
C THR A 269 -17.52 11.09 41.11
N ALA A 270 -17.89 9.86 40.74
CA ALA A 270 -19.28 9.42 40.71
C ALA A 270 -19.87 9.27 42.12
N ASP A 271 -21.13 9.67 42.28
CA ASP A 271 -21.86 9.63 43.55
C ASP A 271 -22.43 8.24 43.87
N PHE A 272 -22.52 7.93 45.16
CA PHE A 272 -23.32 6.84 45.73
C PHE A 272 -23.97 7.29 47.04
N GLY A 273 -24.83 8.30 46.97
CA GLY A 273 -25.55 8.82 48.13
C GLY A 273 -26.50 7.79 48.76
N ASN A 274 -26.42 7.65 50.09
CA ASN A 274 -27.39 6.90 50.90
C ASN A 274 -27.91 7.81 52.03
N GLY A 275 -29.03 8.50 51.78
CA GLY A 275 -29.66 9.41 52.74
C GLY A 275 -31.12 9.68 52.39
N SER A 276 -32.02 9.47 53.34
CA SER A 276 -33.47 9.56 53.14
C SER A 276 -34.00 11.00 53.25
N GLY A 277 -34.80 11.44 52.27
CA GLY A 277 -35.59 12.68 52.31
C GLY A 277 -36.95 12.49 51.65
N ASN A 278 -38.02 12.96 52.30
CA ASN A 278 -39.40 12.83 51.81
C ASN A 278 -39.72 13.97 50.80
N PRO A 279 -40.63 13.79 49.83
CA PRO A 279 -40.78 14.72 48.71
C PRO A 279 -41.57 15.97 49.10
N GLN A 280 -41.25 17.11 48.47
CA GLN A 280 -42.10 18.31 48.49
C GLN A 280 -42.37 18.82 47.07
N SER A 281 -43.58 19.35 46.88
CA SER A 281 -44.07 19.90 45.62
C SER A 281 -43.25 21.11 45.14
N GLY A 282 -43.03 21.19 43.83
CA GLY A 282 -42.30 22.27 43.16
C GLY A 282 -42.37 22.06 41.64
N GLY A 283 -43.54 22.27 41.05
CA GLY A 283 -43.74 22.13 39.61
C GLY A 283 -43.51 23.45 38.87
N ASP A 284 -42.63 23.44 37.87
CA ASP A 284 -42.42 24.55 36.94
C ASP A 284 -42.57 24.08 35.48
N ASN A 285 -43.07 24.96 34.62
CA ASN A 285 -43.52 24.62 33.28
C ASN A 285 -42.46 25.00 32.22
N ALA A 286 -41.87 24.01 31.55
CA ALA A 286 -40.98 24.23 30.41
C ALA A 286 -41.45 23.41 29.19
N GLY A 287 -42.12 24.09 28.25
CA GLY A 287 -42.72 23.44 27.08
C GLY A 287 -41.78 23.31 25.87
N ALA A 288 -41.86 22.16 25.21
CA ALA A 288 -41.72 21.97 23.75
C ALA A 288 -40.59 22.70 22.97
N VAL A 289 -39.43 22.04 22.85
CA VAL A 289 -38.65 22.03 21.58
C VAL A 289 -38.10 20.61 21.32
N ALA A 290 -38.96 19.70 20.84
CA ALA A 290 -38.60 18.28 20.67
C ALA A 290 -39.20 17.60 19.40
N SER A 291 -39.34 18.35 18.30
CA SER A 291 -39.96 17.84 17.05
C SER A 291 -39.32 18.36 15.75
N GLY A 292 -38.03 18.70 15.75
CA GLY A 292 -37.33 19.25 14.57
C GLY A 292 -36.58 18.23 13.69
N ILE A 293 -35.86 17.28 14.29
CA ILE A 293 -34.80 16.52 13.58
C ILE A 293 -35.37 15.46 12.62
N ILE A 294 -36.42 14.74 13.02
CA ILE A 294 -36.99 13.64 12.22
C ILE A 294 -37.54 14.17 10.87
N GLY A 295 -38.20 15.33 10.87
CA GLY A 295 -38.71 15.96 9.65
C GLY A 295 -37.61 16.37 8.67
N ALA A 296 -36.49 16.90 9.18
CA ALA A 296 -35.34 17.26 8.36
C ALA A 296 -34.69 16.04 7.69
N LEU A 297 -34.50 14.95 8.44
CA LEU A 297 -33.93 13.70 7.91
C LEU A 297 -34.80 13.07 6.81
N VAL A 298 -36.12 13.05 6.99
CA VAL A 298 -37.06 12.58 5.96
C VAL A 298 -37.01 13.49 4.72
N GLY A 299 -36.95 14.82 4.90
CA GLY A 299 -36.83 15.77 3.79
C GLY A 299 -35.56 15.57 2.96
N VAL A 300 -34.40 15.40 3.61
CA VAL A 300 -33.11 15.12 2.95
C VAL A 300 -33.14 13.77 2.21
N PHE A 301 -33.73 12.73 2.81
CA PHE A 301 -33.85 11.42 2.16
C PHE A 301 -34.74 11.46 0.91
N LEU A 302 -35.86 12.19 0.95
CA LEU A 302 -36.73 12.39 -0.21
C LEU A 302 -36.04 13.22 -1.32
N LEU A 303 -35.26 14.25 -0.96
CA LEU A 303 -34.43 15.01 -1.90
C LEU A 303 -33.38 14.12 -2.58
N TRP A 304 -32.71 13.25 -1.82
CA TRP A 304 -31.73 12.31 -2.37
C TRP A 304 -32.36 11.29 -3.33
N LEU A 305 -33.53 10.73 -2.97
CA LEU A 305 -34.30 9.84 -3.85
C LEU A 305 -34.73 10.55 -5.15
N TRP A 306 -35.23 11.79 -5.05
CA TRP A 306 -35.61 12.58 -6.21
C TRP A 306 -34.40 12.87 -7.12
N TRP A 307 -33.27 13.29 -6.55
CA TRP A 307 -32.03 13.55 -7.29
C TRP A 307 -31.48 12.30 -7.99
N ARG A 308 -31.48 11.15 -7.28
CA ARG A 308 -31.08 9.84 -7.84
C ARG A 308 -31.97 9.43 -9.01
N TYR A 309 -33.29 9.58 -8.88
CA TYR A 309 -34.25 9.32 -9.96
C TYR A 309 -34.06 10.28 -11.16
N HIS A 310 -33.78 11.56 -10.91
CA HIS A 310 -33.50 12.55 -11.96
C HIS A 310 -32.20 12.23 -12.72
N ARG A 311 -31.13 11.83 -12.02
CA ARG A 311 -29.88 11.33 -12.63
C ARG A 311 -30.14 10.08 -13.48
N TRP A 312 -30.93 9.13 -12.99
CA TRP A 312 -31.26 7.89 -13.71
C TRP A 312 -32.08 8.13 -14.98
N LYS A 313 -33.07 9.06 -14.95
CA LYS A 313 -33.81 9.46 -16.17
C LYS A 313 -32.92 10.18 -17.19
N LYS A 314 -32.00 11.05 -16.76
CA LYS A 314 -31.02 11.66 -17.69
C LYS A 314 -30.08 10.62 -18.34
N ALA A 315 -29.86 9.48 -17.70
CA ALA A 315 -29.11 8.35 -18.25
C ALA A 315 -29.95 7.39 -19.13
N GLY A 316 -31.17 7.76 -19.53
CA GLY A 316 -32.00 6.99 -20.47
C GLY A 316 -32.78 5.81 -19.87
N GLY A 317 -32.87 5.71 -18.53
CA GLY A 317 -33.57 4.62 -17.84
C GLY A 317 -35.06 4.54 -18.17
N LYS A 318 -35.54 3.32 -18.46
CA LYS A 318 -36.96 2.97 -18.62
C LYS A 318 -37.34 1.90 -17.59
N GLY A 319 -38.40 2.12 -16.82
CA GLY A 319 -38.86 1.21 -15.76
C GLY A 319 -39.66 1.92 -14.68
N SER A 320 -40.21 1.16 -13.72
CA SER A 320 -40.90 1.68 -12.53
C SER A 320 -39.92 2.11 -11.44
N PHE A 321 -40.41 2.83 -10.41
CA PHE A 321 -39.60 3.39 -9.32
C PHE A 321 -38.64 2.36 -8.67
N PHE A 322 -39.14 1.16 -8.36
CA PHE A 322 -38.34 0.08 -7.75
C PHE A 322 -37.14 -0.37 -8.62
N ALA A 323 -37.23 -0.30 -9.94
CA ALA A 323 -36.12 -0.64 -10.85
C ALA A 323 -34.93 0.34 -10.73
N SER A 324 -35.14 1.55 -10.20
CA SER A 324 -34.09 2.56 -9.96
C SER A 324 -33.40 2.42 -8.59
N LEU A 325 -34.04 1.74 -7.62
CA LEU A 325 -33.40 1.36 -6.37
C LEU A 325 -32.52 0.12 -6.59
N CYS A 326 -33.11 -0.97 -7.08
CA CYS A 326 -32.50 -2.31 -7.07
C CYS A 326 -31.67 -2.66 -8.32
N GLY A 327 -31.36 -1.68 -9.19
CA GLY A 327 -30.46 -1.88 -10.33
C GLY A 327 -31.02 -2.75 -11.46
N GLY A 328 -32.14 -2.35 -12.07
CA GLY A 328 -32.71 -3.05 -13.22
C GLY A 328 -31.71 -3.27 -14.37
N ARG A 329 -31.74 -4.46 -14.99
CA ARG A 329 -30.81 -4.88 -16.05
C ARG A 329 -30.74 -3.84 -17.19
N ARG A 330 -29.53 -3.35 -17.47
CA ARG A 330 -29.23 -2.60 -18.70
C ARG A 330 -29.45 -3.51 -19.92
N GLN A 331 -30.49 -3.27 -20.70
CA GLN A 331 -30.50 -3.74 -22.09
C GLN A 331 -29.42 -2.95 -22.85
N LYS A 332 -28.53 -3.67 -23.52
CA LYS A 332 -27.43 -3.11 -24.30
C LYS A 332 -28.03 -2.49 -25.57
N ALA A 333 -27.97 -1.17 -25.71
CA ALA A 333 -28.37 -0.52 -26.96
C ALA A 333 -27.49 -1.05 -28.10
N GLU A 334 -28.10 -1.41 -29.22
CA GLU A 334 -27.38 -1.91 -30.39
C GLU A 334 -26.43 -0.82 -30.92
N ALA A 335 -25.20 -1.22 -31.26
CA ALA A 335 -24.22 -0.30 -31.78
C ALA A 335 -24.66 0.19 -33.17
N LYS A 336 -25.07 1.46 -33.27
CA LYS A 336 -25.21 2.11 -34.58
C LYS A 336 -23.89 1.99 -35.33
N LYS A 337 -23.97 1.44 -36.54
CA LYS A 337 -22.86 1.26 -37.48
C LYS A 337 -22.13 2.60 -37.64
N ALA A 338 -20.87 2.65 -37.21
CA ALA A 338 -20.06 3.86 -37.30
C ALA A 338 -19.73 4.20 -38.76
N GLU A 339 -19.65 5.51 -39.06
CA GLU A 339 -19.45 6.03 -40.41
C GLU A 339 -17.99 5.93 -40.88
N GLU A 340 -17.79 5.97 -42.20
CA GLU A 340 -16.48 5.88 -42.87
C GLU A 340 -15.69 7.18 -42.70
N LEU A 341 -14.96 7.33 -41.59
CA LEU A 341 -14.01 8.44 -41.40
C LEU A 341 -12.72 8.21 -42.20
N LYS A 342 -12.73 8.71 -43.44
CA LYS A 342 -11.52 8.89 -44.26
C LYS A 342 -10.50 9.78 -43.57
N PHE A 343 -9.35 9.21 -43.22
CA PHE A 343 -8.12 9.95 -43.01
C PHE A 343 -7.00 9.35 -43.87
N HIS A 344 -6.33 10.19 -44.67
CA HIS A 344 -5.19 9.79 -45.48
C HIS A 344 -3.94 9.68 -44.61
N LEU A 345 -3.39 8.46 -44.50
CA LEU A 345 -2.04 8.24 -44.01
C LEU A 345 -1.11 8.09 -45.22
N TRP A 346 -0.11 8.97 -45.32
CA TRP A 346 0.97 8.83 -46.30
C TRP A 346 1.97 7.74 -45.85
N PRO A 347 2.54 6.97 -46.77
CA PRO A 347 3.45 5.88 -46.42
C PRO A 347 4.86 6.38 -46.12
N MET A 348 5.37 6.12 -44.92
CA MET A 348 6.81 6.10 -44.67
C MET A 348 7.27 4.74 -44.10
N VAL A 349 7.95 4.00 -44.98
CA VAL A 349 9.06 3.08 -44.70
C VAL A 349 8.88 2.09 -43.53
N LEU A 350 8.20 0.97 -43.79
CA LEU A 350 8.44 -0.28 -43.07
C LEU A 350 9.57 -1.07 -43.75
N SER A 351 10.80 -0.89 -43.31
CA SER A 351 11.97 -1.60 -43.83
C SER A 351 12.10 -3.00 -43.23
N LEU A 352 11.38 -3.97 -43.81
CA LEU A 352 11.54 -5.40 -43.51
C LEU A 352 12.91 -5.93 -44.00
N PRO A 353 13.75 -6.52 -43.13
CA PRO A 353 14.98 -7.19 -43.56
C PRO A 353 14.66 -8.52 -44.29
N LYS A 354 15.21 -8.68 -45.50
CA LYS A 354 15.05 -9.90 -46.31
C LYS A 354 16.07 -10.97 -45.92
N TYR A 355 15.68 -12.05 -45.24
CA TYR A 355 16.38 -13.36 -45.32
C TYR A 355 15.47 -14.54 -44.97
N ALA A 356 14.83 -15.12 -46.00
CA ALA A 356 14.30 -16.49 -45.98
C ALA A 356 14.01 -16.96 -47.42
N VAL A 357 14.88 -17.80 -47.99
CA VAL A 357 14.63 -18.52 -49.26
C VAL A 357 14.75 -20.01 -48.97
N PRO A 358 13.68 -20.82 -49.17
CA PRO A 358 13.77 -22.27 -49.05
C PRO A 358 13.98 -22.95 -50.41
N LYS A 359 14.93 -23.90 -50.44
CA LYS A 359 15.41 -24.71 -51.57
C LYS A 359 16.40 -24.00 -52.49
#